data_AF-A0A1Q4W1T8-F1
#
_entry.id   AF-A0A1Q4W1T8-F1
#
_cell.length_a   1.000
_cell.length_b   1.000
_cell.length_c   1.000
_cell.angle_alpha   90.00
_cell.angle_beta   90.00
_cell.angle_gamma   90.00
#
_symmetry.space_group_name_H-M   'P 1'
#
loop_
_entity.id
_entity.type
_entity.pdbx_description
1 polymer ?
#
loop_
_entity_poly.entity_id
_entity_poly.type
_entity_poly.pdbx_seq_one_letter_code
_entity_poly.pdbx_strand_id
1 'polypeptide(L)'
;MTLSAPAVAAGGVPDRPASTPPPPAAVAAGPVRLLLDGEDDRTVHRAAYQWADAARGRIAVDPTPNTTSPAYLALDVLRAMGRSGFSREGAERMSTDPAWRAVTCWILTAGVREVIVLRAHRLTVERLRRLAVWRTETGIRLTLIAHTPDPAGIRRLTEHLAAAAMTDVVHVQGAEAVLDAIGPAAARRPIGPPPPDHAYPLPAVPRASVAAFRAQAWRRQNGADFAHTDGQYRAGYAAARTWLARTLPAKASPAPTSSAGSEDVGPAGPTAFDLHESEALRLFLSRLTASSPSPEHTVARVRGAQAGLLTCAVLLNVPDDLTRRAGPGITTVPLTPRTVHTITMRLPNPLRAAAVAALLFTGTATSLLAMTQIAGVDEGATQVAIDRDGRISPGAPPTARHLYAIPPRARPLLAAALAFRRRTPRTAPAHGLFANCFGTTPRLESLIADAGLAVPTLNHPHTDDDWHTAARGWHLHTPTLPALDVLPRLGRVRP
;
A
#
# COMPACT_ATOMS: atom_id res chain seq x y z
N MET A 1 -71.43 15.81 28.96
CA MET A 1 -70.32 16.30 28.12
C MET A 1 -69.27 15.21 27.98
N THR A 2 -69.49 14.37 26.98
CA THR A 2 -68.49 13.77 26.07
C THR A 2 -67.57 14.88 25.48
N LEU A 3 -66.33 14.72 25.01
CA LEU A 3 -65.53 13.58 24.53
C LEU A 3 -64.04 14.03 24.41
N SER A 4 -63.13 13.05 24.46
CA SER A 4 -61.86 12.87 23.72
C SER A 4 -60.63 13.80 23.86
N ALA A 5 -59.61 13.19 24.50
CA ALA A 5 -58.25 12.85 24.03
C ALA A 5 -57.23 13.94 23.60
N PRO A 6 -55.96 13.76 24.03
CA PRO A 6 -54.79 14.05 23.20
C PRO A 6 -53.98 12.79 22.86
N ALA A 7 -53.38 12.86 21.68
CA ALA A 7 -52.79 11.78 20.91
C ALA A 7 -51.32 11.47 21.25
N VAL A 8 -50.97 10.23 20.90
CA VAL A 8 -49.68 9.54 20.96
C VAL A 8 -48.57 10.30 20.24
N ALA A 9 -47.42 10.48 20.90
CA ALA A 9 -46.14 10.75 20.26
C ALA A 9 -45.23 9.52 20.41
N ALA A 10 -44.79 9.00 19.27
CA ALA A 10 -44.11 7.72 19.10
C ALA A 10 -42.74 7.67 19.79
N GLY A 11 -42.48 6.57 20.51
CA GLY A 11 -41.16 6.24 21.04
C GLY A 11 -40.19 5.87 19.92
N GLY A 12 -39.15 6.67 19.75
CA GLY A 12 -37.98 6.32 18.96
C GLY A 12 -37.13 5.30 19.69
N VAL A 13 -36.98 4.12 19.09
CA VAL A 13 -36.09 3.04 19.53
C VAL A 13 -34.64 3.53 19.41
N PRO A 14 -33.78 3.39 20.44
CA PRO A 14 -32.37 3.70 20.31
C PRO A 14 -31.68 2.72 19.36
N ASP A 15 -30.99 3.29 18.38
CA ASP A 15 -30.29 2.60 17.30
C ASP A 15 -29.28 1.58 17.86
N ARG A 16 -29.44 0.32 17.43
CA ARG A 16 -28.60 -0.80 17.82
C ARG A 16 -27.22 -0.62 17.17
N PRO A 17 -26.09 -0.63 17.91
CA PRO A 17 -24.79 -0.50 17.28
C PRO A 17 -24.57 -1.64 16.29
N ALA A 18 -24.18 -1.27 15.06
CA ALA A 18 -23.87 -2.17 13.97
C ALA A 18 -22.95 -3.29 14.47
N SER A 19 -23.45 -4.53 14.38
CA SER A 19 -22.73 -5.74 14.74
C SER A 19 -21.42 -5.80 13.95
N THR A 20 -20.31 -5.80 14.67
CA THR A 20 -18.98 -6.11 14.15
C THR A 20 -19.05 -7.41 13.35
N PRO A 21 -18.60 -7.44 12.08
CA PRO A 21 -18.57 -8.68 11.32
C PRO A 21 -17.63 -9.67 12.05
N PRO A 22 -18.03 -10.94 12.19
CA PRO A 22 -17.17 -11.95 12.79
C PRO A 22 -15.87 -12.07 11.98
N PRO A 23 -14.73 -12.35 12.64
CA PRO A 23 -13.48 -12.62 11.93
C PRO A 23 -13.71 -13.76 10.92
N PRO A 24 -13.02 -13.75 9.76
CA PRO A 24 -13.12 -14.84 8.81
C PRO A 24 -12.82 -16.15 9.54
N ALA A 25 -13.72 -17.13 9.39
CA ALA A 25 -13.61 -18.44 10.02
C ALA A 25 -12.21 -19.01 9.77
N ALA A 26 -11.51 -19.37 10.85
CA ALA A 26 -10.20 -19.98 10.77
C ALA A 26 -10.32 -21.26 9.94
N VAL A 27 -9.72 -21.28 8.75
CA VAL A 27 -9.52 -22.52 8.00
C VAL A 27 -8.74 -23.44 8.93
N ALA A 28 -9.37 -24.53 9.37
CA ALA A 28 -8.74 -25.47 10.29
C ALA A 28 -7.39 -25.89 9.70
N ALA A 29 -6.31 -25.61 10.43
CA ALA A 29 -4.98 -25.96 9.98
C ALA A 29 -4.93 -27.48 9.81
N GLY A 30 -4.53 -27.97 8.63
CA GLY A 30 -4.33 -29.41 8.41
C GLY A 30 -3.23 -29.95 9.35
N PRO A 31 -3.21 -31.27 9.64
CA PRO A 31 -2.32 -31.86 10.66
C PRO A 31 -0.85 -31.54 10.43
N VAL A 32 -0.07 -31.50 11.51
CA VAL A 32 1.39 -31.27 11.43
C VAL A 32 2.04 -32.51 10.83
N ARG A 33 2.83 -32.34 9.77
CA ARG A 33 3.57 -33.46 9.15
C ARG A 33 4.97 -33.53 9.75
N LEU A 34 5.34 -34.66 10.34
CA LEU A 34 6.70 -34.92 10.81
C LEU A 34 7.40 -35.88 9.86
N LEU A 35 8.36 -35.36 9.11
CA LEU A 35 9.20 -36.13 8.19
C LEU A 35 10.47 -36.53 8.93
N LEU A 36 10.69 -37.84 9.07
CA LEU A 36 11.85 -38.41 9.76
C LEU A 36 12.86 -38.85 8.70
N ASP A 37 13.99 -38.15 8.67
CA ASP A 37 15.12 -38.45 7.80
C ASP A 37 16.21 -39.17 8.62
N GLY A 38 16.35 -40.47 8.40
CA GLY A 38 17.25 -41.33 9.17
C GLY A 38 18.73 -41.15 8.83
N GLU A 39 19.06 -40.65 7.63
CA GLU A 39 20.42 -40.65 7.10
C GLU A 39 21.07 -39.25 7.07
N ASP A 40 20.40 -38.23 7.65
CA ASP A 40 20.77 -36.81 7.51
C ASP A 40 21.07 -36.45 6.04
N ASP A 41 20.17 -36.86 5.16
CA ASP A 41 20.43 -36.85 3.74
C ASP A 41 20.40 -35.41 3.21
N ARG A 42 21.56 -34.99 2.68
CA ARG A 42 21.71 -33.70 1.99
C ARG A 42 20.70 -33.55 0.85
N THR A 43 20.20 -34.64 0.27
CA THR A 43 19.16 -34.62 -0.75
C THR A 43 17.83 -34.07 -0.21
N VAL A 44 17.40 -34.49 0.98
CA VAL A 44 16.17 -34.03 1.66
C VAL A 44 16.28 -32.54 1.97
N HIS A 45 17.43 -32.12 2.52
CA HIS A 45 17.70 -30.72 2.79
C HIS A 45 17.64 -29.87 1.51
N ARG A 46 18.28 -30.34 0.43
CA ARG A 46 18.28 -29.67 -0.88
C ARG A 46 16.87 -29.60 -1.49
N ALA A 47 16.10 -30.68 -1.40
CA ALA A 47 14.74 -30.76 -1.90
C ALA A 47 13.83 -29.74 -1.21
N ALA A 48 13.91 -29.61 0.12
CA ALA A 48 13.14 -28.62 0.87
C ALA A 48 13.46 -27.18 0.43
N TYR A 49 14.73 -26.85 0.19
CA TYR A 49 15.12 -25.54 -0.32
C TYR A 49 14.70 -25.30 -1.77
N GLN A 50 14.71 -26.33 -2.62
CA GLN A 50 14.25 -26.25 -4.00
C GLN A 50 12.73 -26.13 -4.10
N TRP A 51 12.00 -26.73 -3.16
CA TRP A 51 10.54 -26.62 -3.04
C TRP A 51 10.09 -25.20 -2.64
N ALA A 52 10.87 -24.52 -1.81
CA ALA A 52 10.54 -23.20 -1.28
C ALA A 52 10.39 -22.14 -2.39
N ASP A 53 9.25 -21.46 -2.38
CA ASP A 53 8.92 -20.35 -3.25
C ASP A 53 7.96 -19.41 -2.52
N ALA A 54 8.52 -18.36 -1.90
CA ALA A 54 7.75 -17.41 -1.10
C ALA A 54 6.67 -16.69 -1.95
N ALA A 55 6.89 -16.51 -3.26
CA ALA A 55 5.91 -15.89 -4.15
C ALA A 55 4.70 -16.81 -4.41
N ARG A 56 4.87 -18.12 -4.27
CA ARG A 56 3.79 -19.13 -4.31
C ARG A 56 3.30 -19.53 -2.91
N GLY A 57 3.73 -18.83 -1.88
CA GLY A 57 3.29 -19.05 -0.51
C GLY A 57 3.89 -20.27 0.18
N ARG A 58 5.09 -20.71 -0.25
CA ARG A 58 5.81 -21.86 0.31
C ARG A 58 7.18 -21.44 0.82
N ILE A 59 7.53 -21.72 2.07
CA ILE A 59 8.84 -21.35 2.63
C ILE A 59 9.50 -22.51 3.36
N ALA A 60 10.82 -22.64 3.22
CA ALA A 60 11.65 -23.55 4.01
C ALA A 60 12.51 -22.72 4.98
N VAL A 61 12.42 -23.07 6.26
CA VAL A 61 13.08 -22.39 7.38
C VAL A 61 14.16 -23.31 7.92
N ASP A 62 15.39 -22.81 7.99
CA ASP A 62 16.50 -23.49 8.66
C ASP A 62 16.82 -22.73 9.96
N PRO A 63 16.43 -23.27 11.13
CA PRO A 63 16.69 -22.63 12.41
C PRO A 63 18.19 -22.44 12.65
N THR A 64 18.58 -21.23 13.05
CA THR A 64 19.97 -20.91 13.39
C THR A 64 20.44 -21.83 14.53
N PRO A 65 21.52 -22.62 14.34
CA PRO A 65 21.97 -23.60 15.31
C PRO A 65 22.42 -22.94 16.62
N ASN A 66 22.35 -23.68 17.72
CA ASN A 66 22.85 -23.29 19.05
C ASN A 66 22.27 -22.01 19.64
N THR A 67 21.15 -21.52 19.10
CA THR A 67 20.37 -20.43 19.70
C THR A 67 19.17 -20.99 20.43
N THR A 68 18.88 -20.52 21.64
CA THR A 68 17.68 -20.93 22.41
C THR A 68 16.58 -19.87 22.37
N SER A 69 16.91 -18.62 22.02
CA SER A 69 15.96 -17.52 22.01
C SER A 69 14.88 -17.70 20.93
N PRO A 70 13.58 -17.60 21.27
CA PRO A 70 12.48 -17.66 20.31
C PRO A 70 12.47 -16.52 19.28
N ALA A 71 13.17 -15.41 19.55
CA ALA A 71 13.29 -14.31 18.60
C ALA A 71 14.07 -14.73 17.35
N TYR A 72 15.15 -15.50 17.50
CA TYR A 72 15.95 -15.99 16.37
C TYR A 72 15.13 -16.87 15.43
N LEU A 73 14.23 -17.71 15.96
CA LEU A 73 13.35 -18.51 15.13
C LEU A 73 12.42 -17.63 14.27
N ALA A 74 11.87 -16.55 14.83
CA ALA A 74 11.09 -15.57 14.05
C ALA A 74 11.95 -14.91 12.97
N LEU A 75 13.20 -14.55 13.28
CA LEU A 75 14.14 -13.99 12.31
C LEU A 75 14.45 -14.99 11.19
N ASP A 76 14.62 -16.28 11.51
CA ASP A 76 14.85 -17.33 10.52
C ASP A 76 13.63 -17.49 9.59
N VAL A 77 12.40 -17.39 10.12
CA VAL A 77 11.18 -17.35 9.29
C VAL A 77 11.17 -16.11 8.40
N LEU A 78 11.51 -14.93 8.92
CA LEU A 78 11.62 -13.72 8.11
C LEU A 78 12.67 -13.89 7.00
N ARG A 79 13.81 -14.51 7.29
CA ARG A 79 14.87 -14.84 6.32
C ARG A 79 14.35 -15.75 5.22
N ALA A 80 13.59 -16.79 5.57
CA ALA A 80 13.01 -17.74 4.62
C ALA A 80 12.06 -17.07 3.64
N MET A 81 11.38 -16.00 4.07
CA MET A 81 10.56 -15.15 3.18
C MET A 81 11.38 -14.09 2.42
N GLY A 82 12.71 -14.14 2.46
CA GLY A 82 13.63 -13.18 1.84
C GLY A 82 13.91 -11.92 2.68
N ARG A 83 13.34 -11.74 3.87
CA ARG A 83 13.44 -10.48 4.62
C ARG A 83 14.69 -10.46 5.51
N SER A 84 15.87 -10.33 4.92
CA SER A 84 17.17 -10.52 5.59
C SER A 84 17.79 -9.25 6.20
N GLY A 85 17.10 -8.11 6.20
CA GLY A 85 17.65 -6.82 6.65
C GLY A 85 18.21 -6.79 8.07
N PHE A 86 17.72 -7.66 8.96
CA PHE A 86 18.21 -7.76 10.35
C PHE A 86 19.63 -8.34 10.49
N SER A 87 20.18 -8.94 9.44
CA SER A 87 21.55 -9.49 9.44
C SER A 87 22.64 -8.43 9.24
N ARG A 88 22.27 -7.17 9.00
CA ARG A 88 23.22 -6.08 8.81
C ARG A 88 23.71 -5.54 10.16
N GLU A 89 24.98 -5.19 10.21
CA GLU A 89 25.56 -4.48 11.35
C GLU A 89 24.85 -3.14 11.55
N GLY A 90 24.41 -2.86 12.78
CA GLY A 90 23.62 -1.66 13.12
C GLY A 90 22.11 -1.76 12.86
N ALA A 91 21.60 -2.86 12.28
CA ALA A 91 20.17 -3.04 12.08
C ALA A 91 19.41 -3.08 13.42
N GLU A 92 18.17 -2.56 13.44
CA GLU A 92 17.32 -2.61 14.63
C GLU A 92 17.10 -4.06 15.08
N ARG A 93 17.42 -4.34 16.34
CA ARG A 93 17.11 -5.62 16.98
C ARG A 93 15.63 -5.67 17.33
N MET A 94 14.93 -6.69 16.80
CA MET A 94 13.55 -6.97 17.17
C MET A 94 13.52 -7.90 18.39
N SER A 95 12.78 -7.53 19.43
CA SER A 95 12.46 -8.45 20.52
C SER A 95 11.47 -9.54 20.04
N THR A 96 11.29 -10.58 20.85
CA THR A 96 10.49 -11.77 20.52
C THR A 96 9.09 -11.42 20.02
N ASP A 97 8.30 -10.66 20.78
CA ASP A 97 6.89 -10.42 20.43
C ASP A 97 6.72 -9.57 19.16
N PRO A 98 7.44 -8.44 18.97
CA PRO A 98 7.44 -7.73 17.69
C PRO A 98 7.90 -8.58 16.52
N ALA A 99 8.90 -9.45 16.69
CA ALA A 99 9.38 -10.33 15.63
C ALA A 99 8.31 -11.33 15.18
N TRP A 100 7.67 -12.01 16.13
CA TRP A 100 6.55 -12.93 15.84
C TRP A 100 5.34 -12.21 15.27
N ARG A 101 5.00 -11.01 15.77
CA ARG A 101 3.93 -10.20 15.19
C ARG A 101 4.22 -9.83 13.75
N ALA A 102 5.46 -9.46 13.44
CA ALA A 102 5.88 -9.17 12.06
C ALA A 102 5.76 -10.41 11.17
N VAL A 103 6.24 -11.58 11.64
CA VAL A 103 6.08 -12.86 10.95
C VAL A 103 4.60 -13.13 10.64
N THR A 104 3.72 -13.10 11.64
CA THR A 104 2.28 -13.34 11.46
C THR A 104 1.68 -12.39 10.42
N CYS A 105 2.01 -11.09 10.49
CA CYS A 105 1.48 -10.11 9.53
C CYS A 105 1.97 -10.36 8.10
N TRP A 106 3.26 -10.70 7.94
CA TRP A 106 3.81 -10.98 6.61
C TRP A 106 3.28 -12.28 6.01
N ILE A 107 3.09 -13.32 6.81
CA ILE A 107 2.53 -14.60 6.35
C ILE A 107 1.12 -14.39 5.80
N LEU A 108 0.28 -13.69 6.56
CA LEU A 108 -1.10 -13.40 6.17
C LEU A 108 -1.17 -12.51 4.92
N THR A 109 -0.31 -11.51 4.81
CA THR A 109 -0.34 -10.55 3.68
C THR A 109 0.36 -11.05 2.43
N ALA A 110 1.41 -11.86 2.56
CA ALA A 110 2.08 -12.51 1.43
C ALA A 110 1.36 -13.80 0.99
N GLY A 111 0.35 -14.25 1.73
CA GLY A 111 -0.41 -15.45 1.42
C GLY A 111 0.43 -16.73 1.55
N VAL A 112 1.36 -16.77 2.51
CA VAL A 112 2.13 -17.98 2.80
C VAL A 112 1.23 -19.00 3.48
N ARG A 113 1.15 -20.20 2.90
CA ARG A 113 0.24 -21.27 3.34
C ARG A 113 0.99 -22.51 3.79
N GLU A 114 2.21 -22.73 3.32
CA GLU A 114 2.97 -23.95 3.58
C GLU A 114 4.37 -23.59 4.09
N VAL A 115 4.76 -24.21 5.21
CA VAL A 115 6.02 -23.96 5.88
C VAL A 115 6.69 -25.29 6.19
N ILE A 116 7.92 -25.46 5.71
CA ILE A 116 8.82 -26.53 6.13
C ILE A 116 9.82 -25.95 7.14
N VAL A 117 9.92 -26.55 8.32
CA VAL A 117 10.97 -26.23 9.31
C VAL A 117 11.95 -27.39 9.36
N LEU A 118 13.20 -27.11 9.01
CA LEU A 118 14.29 -28.06 9.02
C LEU A 118 14.82 -28.27 10.44
N ARG A 119 15.48 -29.41 10.67
CA ARG A 119 16.17 -29.73 11.94
C ARG A 119 15.27 -29.60 13.18
N ALA A 120 14.02 -30.04 13.06
CA ALA A 120 13.00 -29.94 14.11
C ALA A 120 13.43 -30.63 15.42
N HIS A 121 14.26 -31.68 15.35
CA HIS A 121 14.84 -32.36 16.51
C HIS A 121 15.72 -31.47 17.41
N ARG A 122 16.19 -30.32 16.90
CA ARG A 122 16.99 -29.34 17.66
C ARG A 122 16.14 -28.24 18.31
N LEU A 123 14.83 -28.24 18.07
CA LEU A 123 13.94 -27.23 18.63
C LEU A 123 13.60 -27.56 20.09
N THR A 124 13.65 -26.53 20.93
CA THR A 124 13.18 -26.61 22.31
C THR A 124 11.65 -26.63 22.36
N VAL A 125 11.08 -27.12 23.48
CA VAL A 125 9.63 -27.11 23.71
C VAL A 125 9.03 -25.70 23.56
N GLU A 126 9.73 -24.66 24.01
CA GLU A 126 9.26 -23.27 23.88
C GLU A 126 9.14 -22.82 22.43
N ARG A 127 10.10 -23.21 21.57
CA ARG A 127 10.05 -22.91 20.13
C ARG A 127 8.92 -23.67 19.45
N LEU A 128 8.72 -24.92 19.82
CA LEU A 128 7.61 -25.74 19.33
C LEU A 128 6.26 -25.15 19.75
N ARG A 129 6.09 -24.73 21.01
CA ARG A 129 4.88 -24.02 21.48
C ARG A 129 4.61 -22.77 20.66
N ARG A 130 5.66 -22.00 20.38
CA ARG A 130 5.54 -20.79 19.56
C ARG A 130 5.11 -21.10 18.12
N LEU A 131 5.63 -22.17 17.52
CA LEU A 131 5.20 -22.63 16.20
C LEU A 131 3.73 -23.11 16.22
N ALA A 132 3.29 -23.77 17.28
CA ALA A 132 1.90 -24.21 17.44
C ALA A 132 0.92 -23.02 17.52
N VAL A 133 1.27 -22.00 18.33
CA VAL A 133 0.50 -20.74 18.40
C VAL A 133 0.47 -20.06 17.04
N TRP A 134 1.63 -19.91 16.40
CA TRP A 134 1.73 -19.28 15.09
C TRP A 134 0.94 -20.02 14.00
N ARG A 135 0.95 -21.36 14.01
CA ARG A 135 0.10 -22.20 13.14
C ARG A 135 -1.37 -21.90 13.34
N THR A 136 -1.81 -21.82 14.60
CA THR A 136 -3.20 -21.54 14.95
C THR A 136 -3.63 -20.14 14.51
N GLU A 137 -2.76 -19.13 14.67
CA GLU A 137 -3.05 -17.75 14.27
C GLU A 137 -3.10 -17.53 12.75
N THR A 138 -2.36 -18.33 11.97
CA THR A 138 -2.17 -18.10 10.54
C THR A 138 -2.84 -19.15 9.64
N GLY A 139 -3.22 -20.31 10.18
CA GLY A 139 -3.80 -21.41 9.41
C GLY A 139 -2.81 -22.10 8.45
N ILE A 140 -1.50 -21.93 8.65
CA ILE A 140 -0.48 -22.56 7.80
C ILE A 140 -0.45 -24.07 7.95
N ARG A 141 -0.06 -24.76 6.88
CA ARG A 141 0.33 -26.17 6.91
C ARG A 141 1.81 -26.26 7.31
N LEU A 142 2.05 -26.81 8.51
CA LEU A 142 3.38 -26.94 9.09
C LEU A 142 3.93 -28.35 8.83
N THR A 143 5.10 -28.41 8.21
CA THR A 143 5.88 -29.64 8.03
C THR A 143 7.20 -29.50 8.79
N LEU A 144 7.51 -30.46 9.63
CA LEU A 144 8.73 -30.52 10.44
C LEU A 144 9.63 -31.62 9.87
N ILE A 145 10.89 -31.30 9.58
CA ILE A 145 11.88 -32.29 9.15
C ILE A 145 12.85 -32.53 10.30
N ALA A 146 12.98 -33.77 10.73
CA ALA A 146 13.91 -34.17 11.79
C ALA A 146 14.91 -35.20 11.27
N HIS A 147 16.20 -34.83 11.33
CA HIS A 147 17.31 -35.74 11.13
C HIS A 147 17.65 -36.45 12.45
N THR A 148 16.96 -37.56 12.72
CA THR A 148 17.18 -38.38 13.93
C THR A 148 17.26 -39.85 13.54
N PRO A 149 18.47 -40.45 13.48
CA PRO A 149 18.63 -41.86 13.17
C PRO A 149 18.16 -42.77 14.31
N ASP A 150 18.06 -42.26 15.55
CA ASP A 150 17.83 -43.07 16.74
C ASP A 150 16.36 -43.10 17.22
N PRO A 151 15.82 -44.27 17.62
CA PRO A 151 14.48 -44.37 18.19
C PRO A 151 14.29 -43.52 19.47
N ALA A 152 15.36 -43.29 20.22
CA ALA A 152 15.33 -42.47 21.43
C ALA A 152 15.14 -40.98 21.11
N GLY A 153 15.80 -40.45 20.07
CA GLY A 153 15.60 -39.08 19.60
C GLY A 153 14.21 -38.86 19.03
N ILE A 154 13.65 -39.85 18.32
CA ILE A 154 12.26 -39.81 17.83
C ILE A 154 11.26 -39.72 19.00
N ARG A 155 11.42 -40.53 20.05
CA ARG A 155 10.57 -40.43 21.25
C ARG A 155 10.68 -39.06 21.92
N ARG A 156 11.90 -38.57 22.16
CA ARG A 156 12.12 -37.25 22.77
C ARG A 156 11.46 -36.12 21.97
N LEU A 157 11.59 -36.15 20.65
CA LEU A 157 10.93 -35.17 19.79
C LEU A 157 9.40 -35.28 19.89
N THR A 158 8.86 -36.50 19.91
CA THR A 158 7.41 -36.74 20.07
C THR A 158 6.91 -36.23 21.42
N GLU A 159 7.64 -36.46 22.51
CA GLU A 159 7.36 -35.91 23.83
C GLU A 159 7.39 -34.38 23.84
N HIS A 160 8.38 -33.78 23.17
CA HIS A 160 8.47 -32.32 23.03
C HIS A 160 7.31 -31.73 22.22
N LEU A 161 6.86 -32.41 21.16
CA LEU A 161 5.69 -32.00 20.37
C LEU A 161 4.40 -32.08 21.19
N ALA A 162 4.22 -33.16 21.96
CA ALA A 162 3.10 -33.30 22.88
C ALA A 162 3.12 -32.22 23.98
N ALA A 163 4.29 -31.94 24.58
CA ALA A 163 4.48 -30.88 25.57
C ALA A 163 4.27 -29.46 25.00
N ALA A 164 4.32 -29.33 23.67
CA ALA A 164 4.02 -28.12 22.94
C ALA A 164 2.55 -28.03 22.46
N ALA A 165 1.70 -28.98 22.87
CA ALA A 165 0.31 -29.10 22.45
C ALA A 165 0.13 -29.32 20.93
N MET A 166 1.11 -29.92 20.26
CA MET A 166 0.98 -30.41 18.88
C MET A 166 0.69 -31.91 18.92
N THR A 167 -0.59 -32.25 19.02
CA THR A 167 -1.07 -33.64 19.15
C THR A 167 -1.54 -34.24 17.83
N ASP A 168 -1.76 -33.41 16.80
CA ASP A 168 -2.23 -33.79 15.46
C ASP A 168 -1.07 -34.05 14.49
N VAL A 169 -0.11 -34.88 14.90
CA VAL A 169 1.12 -35.16 14.14
C VAL A 169 0.98 -36.42 13.28
N VAL A 170 1.25 -36.29 11.98
CA VAL A 170 1.32 -37.40 11.02
C VAL A 170 2.79 -37.68 10.69
N HIS A 171 3.23 -38.90 10.96
CA HIS A 171 4.61 -39.33 10.74
C HIS A 171 4.80 -39.87 9.32
N VAL A 172 5.91 -39.49 8.69
CA VAL A 172 6.38 -40.08 7.42
C VAL A 172 7.83 -40.49 7.60
N GLN A 173 8.15 -41.72 7.22
CA GLN A 173 9.46 -42.33 7.34
C GLN A 173 9.91 -42.92 6.01
N GLY A 174 11.22 -43.00 5.79
CA GLY A 174 11.84 -43.50 4.56
C GLY A 174 12.16 -42.39 3.58
N ALA A 175 13.37 -42.41 3.01
CA ALA A 175 13.88 -41.32 2.18
C ALA A 175 12.97 -41.00 0.98
N GLU A 176 12.47 -42.02 0.28
CA GLU A 176 11.57 -41.87 -0.86
C GLU A 176 10.24 -41.21 -0.45
N ALA A 177 9.59 -41.72 0.60
CA ALA A 177 8.34 -41.16 1.11
C ALA A 177 8.51 -39.73 1.65
N VAL A 178 9.67 -39.40 2.23
CA VAL A 178 10.02 -38.04 2.67
C VAL A 178 10.19 -37.10 1.48
N LEU A 179 10.88 -37.51 0.42
CA LEU A 179 11.03 -36.71 -0.80
C LEU A 179 9.69 -36.48 -1.51
N ASP A 180 8.86 -37.53 -1.62
CA ASP A 180 7.50 -37.43 -2.15
C ASP A 180 6.63 -36.50 -1.30
N ALA A 181 6.80 -36.55 0.03
CA ALA A 181 6.09 -35.70 0.97
C ALA A 181 6.46 -34.22 0.85
N ILE A 182 7.71 -33.89 0.53
CA ILE A 182 8.16 -32.52 0.21
C ILE A 182 7.56 -32.08 -1.12
N GLY A 183 7.55 -32.97 -2.10
CA GLY A 183 7.02 -32.72 -3.43
C GLY A 183 8.01 -32.01 -4.36
N PRO A 184 7.55 -31.60 -5.56
CA PRO A 184 8.44 -31.15 -6.61
C PRO A 184 9.07 -29.79 -6.31
N ALA A 185 10.29 -29.61 -6.84
CA ALA A 185 10.98 -28.33 -6.84
C ALA A 185 10.12 -27.22 -7.46
N ALA A 186 10.23 -26.00 -6.93
CA ALA A 186 9.60 -24.84 -7.53
C ALA A 186 10.18 -24.57 -8.94
N ALA A 187 9.30 -24.37 -9.91
CA ALA A 187 9.70 -23.98 -11.26
C ALA A 187 10.51 -22.66 -11.21
N ARG A 188 11.68 -22.66 -11.88
CA ARG A 188 12.69 -21.59 -11.98
C ARG A 188 12.38 -20.35 -11.11
N ARG A 189 12.93 -20.36 -9.90
CA ARG A 189 13.03 -19.18 -9.05
C ARG A 189 13.85 -18.11 -9.79
N PRO A 190 13.32 -16.90 -10.04
CA PRO A 190 14.16 -15.79 -10.46
C PRO A 190 15.17 -15.52 -9.34
N ILE A 191 16.44 -15.77 -9.61
CA ILE A 191 17.52 -15.52 -8.66
C ILE A 191 17.94 -14.05 -8.84
N GLY A 192 17.84 -13.27 -7.77
CA GLY A 192 18.28 -11.88 -7.74
C GLY A 192 17.14 -10.85 -7.73
N PRO A 193 17.49 -9.57 -7.62
CA PRO A 193 16.51 -8.50 -7.60
C PRO A 193 15.79 -8.41 -8.96
N PRO A 194 14.53 -7.93 -8.98
CA PRO A 194 13.84 -7.62 -10.23
C PRO A 194 14.69 -6.71 -11.13
N PRO A 195 14.55 -6.83 -12.47
CA PRO A 195 15.27 -5.96 -13.39
C PRO A 195 14.96 -4.48 -13.08
N PRO A 196 15.90 -3.57 -13.37
CA PRO A 196 15.65 -2.15 -13.24
C PRO A 196 14.48 -1.74 -14.13
N ASP A 197 13.70 -0.77 -13.68
CA ASP A 197 12.59 -0.27 -14.46
C ASP A 197 13.10 0.57 -15.62
N HIS A 198 12.62 0.25 -16.82
CA HIS A 198 12.90 1.03 -18.00
C HIS A 198 11.77 2.05 -18.17
N ALA A 199 11.99 3.25 -17.62
CA ALA A 199 11.19 4.42 -17.96
C ALA A 199 11.97 5.28 -18.95
N TYR A 200 11.30 5.71 -20.03
CA TYR A 200 11.90 6.68 -20.95
C TYR A 200 12.09 8.01 -20.19
N PRO A 201 13.33 8.53 -20.07
CA PRO A 201 13.55 9.81 -19.42
C PRO A 201 12.95 10.91 -20.28
N LEU A 202 12.09 11.76 -19.71
CA LEU A 202 11.58 12.93 -20.42
C LEU A 202 12.57 14.10 -20.27
N PRO A 203 12.78 14.90 -21.34
CA PRO A 203 13.55 16.13 -21.21
C PRO A 203 12.77 17.17 -20.41
N ALA A 204 13.44 18.26 -20.04
CA ALA A 204 12.82 19.37 -19.35
C ALA A 204 11.56 19.87 -20.09
N VAL A 205 10.44 19.93 -19.38
CA VAL A 205 9.14 20.37 -19.93
C VAL A 205 8.91 21.86 -19.67
N PRO A 206 8.16 22.56 -20.54
CA PRO A 206 7.89 23.99 -20.35
C PRO A 206 7.09 24.27 -19.08
N ARG A 207 7.45 25.34 -18.36
CA ARG A 207 6.67 25.88 -17.22
C ARG A 207 5.43 26.68 -17.66
N ALA A 208 4.87 26.38 -18.82
CA ALA A 208 3.76 27.13 -19.40
C ALA A 208 2.41 26.73 -18.78
N SER A 209 1.44 27.62 -18.91
CA SER A 209 0.04 27.31 -18.62
C SER A 209 -0.49 26.22 -19.55
N VAL A 210 -1.62 25.60 -19.17
CA VAL A 210 -2.25 24.52 -19.94
C VAL A 210 -2.48 24.87 -21.41
N ALA A 211 -2.86 26.12 -21.71
CA ALA A 211 -3.14 26.58 -23.07
C ALA A 211 -1.91 26.59 -23.99
N ALA A 212 -0.73 26.90 -23.44
CA ALA A 212 0.51 27.04 -24.22
C ALA A 212 1.45 25.84 -24.09
N PHE A 213 1.25 24.97 -23.10
CA PHE A 213 2.16 23.86 -22.76
C PHE A 213 2.53 22.98 -23.96
N ARG A 214 1.52 22.43 -24.64
CA ARG A 214 1.72 21.46 -25.73
C ARG A 214 2.45 22.09 -26.93
N ALA A 215 2.05 23.31 -27.31
CA ALA A 215 2.69 24.04 -28.39
C ALA A 215 4.14 24.43 -28.06
N GLN A 216 4.43 24.78 -26.80
CA GLN A 216 5.80 25.07 -26.37
C GLN A 216 6.67 23.80 -26.31
N ALA A 217 6.11 22.66 -25.88
CA ALA A 217 6.83 21.39 -25.90
C ALA A 217 7.22 21.01 -27.33
N TRP A 218 6.28 21.10 -28.28
CA TRP A 218 6.53 20.86 -29.71
C TRP A 218 7.67 21.69 -30.27
N ARG A 219 7.75 22.99 -29.90
CA ARG A 219 8.79 23.89 -30.38
C ARG A 219 10.17 23.64 -29.79
N ARG A 220 10.27 22.98 -28.63
CA ARG A 220 11.53 22.85 -27.86
C ARG A 220 12.12 21.45 -27.88
N GLN A 221 11.33 20.43 -28.17
CA GLN A 221 11.73 19.02 -28.10
C GLN A 221 11.88 18.45 -29.52
N ASN A 222 12.74 17.43 -29.67
CA ASN A 222 12.74 16.64 -30.90
C ASN A 222 11.44 15.81 -31.00
N GLY A 223 11.19 15.22 -32.18
CA GLY A 223 9.94 14.50 -32.45
C GLY A 223 9.67 13.32 -31.51
N ALA A 224 10.70 12.57 -31.10
CA ALA A 224 10.55 11.42 -30.21
C ALA A 224 10.23 11.86 -28.76
N ASP A 225 10.98 12.82 -28.23
CA ASP A 225 10.76 13.39 -26.91
C ASP A 225 9.39 14.06 -26.77
N PHE A 226 8.98 14.77 -27.82
CA PHE A 226 7.65 15.34 -27.89
C PHE A 226 6.58 14.25 -27.88
N ALA A 227 6.73 13.18 -28.67
CA ALA A 227 5.77 12.09 -28.70
C ALA A 227 5.60 11.44 -27.33
N HIS A 228 6.69 11.25 -26.58
CA HIS A 228 6.63 10.74 -25.20
C HIS A 228 5.97 11.73 -24.23
N THR A 229 6.31 13.02 -24.31
CA THR A 229 5.70 14.08 -23.50
C THR A 229 4.20 14.22 -23.79
N ASP A 230 3.82 14.23 -25.07
CA ASP A 230 2.43 14.31 -25.55
C ASP A 230 1.64 13.06 -25.16
N GLY A 231 2.27 11.89 -25.16
CA GLY A 231 1.68 10.66 -24.64
C GLY A 231 1.27 10.79 -23.16
N GLN A 232 2.13 11.36 -22.31
CA GLN A 232 1.79 11.61 -20.90
C GLN A 232 0.70 12.67 -20.75
N TYR A 233 0.73 13.73 -21.56
CA TYR A 233 -0.32 14.75 -21.60
C TYR A 233 -1.68 14.15 -21.96
N ARG A 234 -1.75 13.36 -23.04
CA ARG A 234 -2.98 12.68 -23.48
C ARG A 234 -3.50 11.69 -22.44
N ALA A 235 -2.60 10.97 -21.75
CA ALA A 235 -2.99 10.09 -20.66
C ALA A 235 -3.67 10.86 -19.51
N GLY A 236 -3.12 12.02 -19.12
CA GLY A 236 -3.74 12.91 -18.13
C GLY A 236 -5.09 13.46 -18.57
N TYR A 237 -5.20 13.89 -19.83
CA TYR A 237 -6.44 14.36 -20.44
C TYR A 237 -7.55 13.30 -20.39
N ALA A 238 -7.25 12.07 -20.84
CA ALA A 238 -8.21 10.97 -20.85
C ALA A 238 -8.60 10.55 -19.42
N ALA A 239 -7.65 10.51 -18.49
CA ALA A 239 -7.91 10.18 -17.09
C ALA A 239 -8.85 11.18 -16.42
N ALA A 240 -8.65 12.49 -16.65
CA ALA A 240 -9.52 13.53 -16.11
C ALA A 240 -10.96 13.43 -16.61
N ARG A 241 -11.15 13.22 -17.91
CA ARG A 241 -12.49 13.03 -18.49
C ARG A 241 -13.19 11.79 -17.95
N THR A 242 -12.45 10.68 -17.85
CA THR A 242 -12.97 9.43 -17.30
C THR A 242 -13.34 9.59 -15.82
N TRP A 243 -12.53 10.33 -15.05
CA TRP A 243 -12.81 10.61 -13.65
C TRP A 243 -14.07 11.46 -13.47
N LEU A 244 -14.21 12.57 -14.20
CA LEU A 244 -15.42 13.41 -14.14
C LEU A 244 -16.67 12.61 -14.48
N ALA A 245 -16.65 11.83 -15.56
CA ALA A 245 -17.79 11.02 -16.00
C ALA A 245 -18.25 9.99 -14.94
N ARG A 246 -17.37 9.58 -14.04
CA ARG A 246 -17.69 8.65 -12.94
C ARG A 246 -18.08 9.34 -11.63
N THR A 247 -17.58 10.55 -11.41
CA THR A 247 -17.61 11.21 -10.09
C THR A 247 -18.69 12.28 -10.02
N LEU A 248 -18.98 12.92 -11.14
CA LEU A 248 -20.12 13.83 -11.28
C LEU A 248 -21.22 13.07 -12.03
N PRO A 249 -22.29 12.60 -11.37
CA PRO A 249 -23.51 12.34 -12.11
C PRO A 249 -23.90 13.62 -12.85
N ALA A 250 -24.45 13.50 -14.06
CA ALA A 250 -25.01 14.63 -14.78
C ALA A 250 -25.99 15.33 -13.84
N LYS A 251 -25.57 16.43 -13.21
CA LYS A 251 -26.43 17.24 -12.36
C LYS A 251 -27.51 17.71 -13.33
N ALA A 252 -28.71 17.14 -13.23
CA ALA A 252 -29.83 17.53 -14.04
C ALA A 252 -29.90 19.06 -13.96
N SER A 253 -29.83 19.72 -15.11
CA SER A 253 -30.08 21.16 -15.18
C SER A 253 -31.28 21.45 -14.30
N PRO A 254 -31.21 22.41 -13.35
CA PRO A 254 -32.41 22.81 -12.64
C PRO A 254 -33.43 23.15 -13.73
N ALA A 255 -34.56 22.43 -13.72
CA ALA A 255 -35.66 22.72 -14.61
C ALA A 255 -35.97 24.21 -14.47
N PRO A 256 -36.23 24.95 -15.57
CA PRO A 256 -36.52 26.37 -15.48
C PRO A 256 -37.79 26.52 -14.64
N THR A 257 -37.63 26.90 -13.37
CA THR A 257 -38.73 27.40 -12.58
C THR A 257 -39.11 28.71 -13.22
N SER A 258 -40.20 28.66 -13.97
CA SER A 258 -40.90 29.81 -14.51
C SER A 258 -41.42 30.67 -13.36
N SER A 259 -40.56 31.49 -12.77
CA SER A 259 -40.96 32.69 -12.04
C SER A 259 -40.50 33.88 -12.87
N ALA A 260 -41.45 34.44 -13.61
CA ALA A 260 -41.32 35.72 -14.27
C ALA A 260 -40.99 36.79 -13.22
N GLY A 261 -39.75 37.24 -13.23
CA GLY A 261 -39.22 38.30 -12.40
C GLY A 261 -37.86 38.66 -12.97
N SER A 262 -37.85 39.63 -13.88
CA SER A 262 -36.68 40.15 -14.56
C SER A 262 -35.73 40.82 -13.55
N GLU A 263 -34.73 40.08 -13.10
CA GLU A 263 -33.46 40.65 -12.67
C GLU A 263 -32.38 40.18 -13.63
N ASP A 264 -31.56 41.13 -14.06
CA ASP A 264 -30.44 40.98 -14.97
C ASP A 264 -29.33 40.16 -14.27
N VAL A 265 -29.52 38.84 -14.22
CA VAL A 265 -28.52 37.91 -13.66
C VAL A 265 -27.42 37.75 -14.71
N GLY A 266 -26.35 38.54 -14.55
CA GLY A 266 -25.10 38.33 -15.28
C GLY A 266 -24.63 36.86 -15.20
N PRO A 267 -23.75 36.40 -16.11
CA PRO A 267 -23.37 34.99 -16.17
C PRO A 267 -22.92 34.51 -14.79
N ALA A 268 -23.57 33.45 -14.29
CA ALA A 268 -23.31 32.94 -12.95
C ALA A 268 -21.80 32.71 -12.77
N GLY A 269 -21.22 33.35 -11.75
CA GLY A 269 -19.78 33.26 -11.49
C GLY A 269 -19.36 31.81 -11.17
N PRO A 270 -18.10 31.42 -11.43
CA PRO A 270 -17.61 30.07 -11.19
C PRO A 270 -17.94 29.57 -9.77
N THR A 271 -18.53 28.37 -9.66
CA THR A 271 -18.84 27.77 -8.36
C THR A 271 -17.69 26.88 -7.91
N ALA A 272 -17.13 27.17 -6.74
CA ALA A 272 -16.08 26.34 -6.15
C ALA A 272 -16.60 24.94 -5.81
N PHE A 273 -15.71 23.95 -5.90
CA PHE A 273 -15.99 22.60 -5.45
C PHE A 273 -16.33 22.56 -3.96
N ASP A 274 -17.30 21.72 -3.60
CA ASP A 274 -17.59 21.44 -2.19
C ASP A 274 -16.45 20.62 -1.53
N LEU A 275 -16.64 20.29 -0.25
CA LEU A 275 -15.67 19.54 0.54
C LEU A 275 -15.38 18.15 -0.07
N HIS A 276 -16.43 17.43 -0.50
CA HIS A 276 -16.33 16.07 -1.02
C HIS A 276 -15.70 16.06 -2.42
N GLU A 277 -16.10 17.00 -3.28
CA GLU A 277 -15.51 17.21 -4.60
C GLU A 277 -14.02 17.58 -4.49
N SER A 278 -13.66 18.42 -3.52
CA SER A 278 -12.28 18.81 -3.26
C SER A 278 -11.42 17.62 -2.81
N GLU A 279 -11.94 16.78 -1.93
CA GLU A 279 -11.30 15.53 -1.50
C GLU A 279 -11.14 14.55 -2.67
N ALA A 280 -12.20 14.33 -3.45
CA ALA A 280 -12.16 13.47 -4.62
C ALA A 280 -11.15 13.96 -5.67
N LEU A 281 -11.06 15.27 -5.88
CA LEU A 281 -10.07 15.91 -6.77
C LEU A 281 -8.64 15.64 -6.28
N ARG A 282 -8.35 15.82 -4.99
CA ARG A 282 -7.02 15.57 -4.40
C ARG A 282 -6.61 14.12 -4.57
N LEU A 283 -7.52 13.18 -4.28
CA LEU A 283 -7.27 11.76 -4.48
C LEU A 283 -7.04 11.42 -5.95
N PHE A 284 -7.81 12.00 -6.87
CA PHE A 284 -7.62 11.83 -8.32
C PHE A 284 -6.23 12.30 -8.77
N LEU A 285 -5.82 13.51 -8.36
CA LEU A 285 -4.52 14.07 -8.71
C LEU A 285 -3.38 13.22 -8.14
N SER A 286 -3.48 12.79 -6.88
CA SER A 286 -2.52 11.87 -6.28
C SER A 286 -2.44 10.56 -7.06
N ARG A 287 -3.58 9.97 -7.44
CA ARG A 287 -3.64 8.73 -8.24
C ARG A 287 -3.04 8.88 -9.63
N LEU A 288 -3.27 10.02 -10.28
CA LEU A 288 -2.77 10.33 -11.62
C LEU A 288 -1.23 10.33 -11.67
N THR A 289 -0.58 10.76 -10.59
CA THR A 289 0.87 10.99 -10.54
C THR A 289 1.63 9.98 -9.66
N ALA A 290 0.91 9.10 -8.94
CA ALA A 290 1.47 8.07 -8.05
C ALA A 290 2.49 7.11 -8.69
N SER A 291 2.53 7.03 -10.02
CA SER A 291 3.48 6.20 -10.79
C SER A 291 4.25 7.01 -11.83
N SER A 292 4.35 8.33 -11.67
CA SER A 292 5.17 9.18 -12.53
C SER A 292 6.66 8.91 -12.29
N PRO A 293 7.43 8.52 -13.32
CA PRO A 293 8.87 8.25 -13.18
C PRO A 293 9.72 9.47 -12.82
N SER A 294 9.29 10.66 -13.22
CA SER A 294 9.99 11.92 -12.96
C SER A 294 9.02 13.09 -12.80
N PRO A 295 9.48 14.24 -12.28
CA PRO A 295 8.68 15.46 -12.20
C PRO A 295 8.13 15.92 -13.56
N GLU A 296 8.86 15.73 -14.65
CA GLU A 296 8.46 16.09 -16.01
C GLU A 296 7.23 15.29 -16.46
N HIS A 297 7.19 13.99 -16.13
CA HIS A 297 6.02 13.15 -16.39
C HIS A 297 4.80 13.65 -15.62
N THR A 298 5.00 14.06 -14.37
CA THR A 298 3.95 14.62 -13.52
C THR A 298 3.40 15.91 -14.10
N VAL A 299 4.26 16.85 -14.48
CA VAL A 299 3.84 18.11 -15.09
C VAL A 299 3.04 17.85 -16.37
N ALA A 300 3.54 16.98 -17.26
CA ALA A 300 2.83 16.65 -18.50
C ALA A 300 1.43 16.07 -18.24
N ARG A 301 1.30 15.11 -17.30
CA ARG A 301 0.00 14.53 -16.90
C ARG A 301 -0.94 15.56 -16.29
N VAL A 302 -0.44 16.42 -15.39
CA VAL A 302 -1.27 17.44 -14.73
C VAL A 302 -1.75 18.48 -15.74
N ARG A 303 -0.89 18.94 -16.66
CA ARG A 303 -1.31 19.84 -17.76
C ARG A 303 -2.34 19.17 -18.66
N GLY A 304 -2.19 17.88 -18.95
CA GLY A 304 -3.21 17.08 -19.65
C GLY A 304 -4.54 17.04 -18.90
N ALA A 305 -4.50 16.78 -17.59
CA ALA A 305 -5.69 16.73 -16.75
C ALA A 305 -6.41 18.09 -16.68
N GLN A 306 -5.69 19.20 -16.55
CA GLN A 306 -6.27 20.55 -16.62
C GLN A 306 -7.05 20.76 -17.92
N ALA A 307 -6.50 20.33 -19.06
CA ALA A 307 -7.19 20.44 -20.34
C ALA A 307 -8.42 19.52 -20.41
N GLY A 308 -8.33 18.30 -19.90
CA GLY A 308 -9.45 17.35 -19.87
C GLY A 308 -10.62 17.84 -19.01
N LEU A 309 -10.34 18.38 -17.83
CA LEU A 309 -11.35 18.98 -16.95
C LEU A 309 -11.99 20.21 -17.62
N LEU A 310 -11.18 21.06 -18.26
CA LEU A 310 -11.68 22.26 -18.93
C LEU A 310 -12.66 21.94 -20.07
N THR A 311 -12.45 20.84 -20.81
CA THR A 311 -13.42 20.39 -21.83
C THR A 311 -14.78 19.95 -21.27
N CYS A 312 -14.87 19.75 -19.96
CA CYS A 312 -16.09 19.43 -19.24
C CYS A 312 -16.55 20.60 -18.36
N ALA A 313 -16.18 21.84 -18.70
CA ALA A 313 -16.51 23.05 -17.94
C ALA A 313 -16.03 23.05 -16.48
N VAL A 314 -14.93 22.35 -16.18
CA VAL A 314 -14.29 22.37 -14.86
C VAL A 314 -12.92 23.03 -14.96
N LEU A 315 -12.72 24.11 -14.21
CA LEU A 315 -11.42 24.74 -14.06
C LEU A 315 -10.63 24.07 -12.94
N LEU A 316 -9.44 23.58 -13.26
CA LEU A 316 -8.47 23.09 -12.28
C LEU A 316 -7.33 24.10 -12.13
N ASN A 317 -7.25 24.73 -10.97
CA ASN A 317 -6.10 25.54 -10.59
C ASN A 317 -5.12 24.67 -9.78
N VAL A 318 -3.86 24.70 -10.19
CA VAL A 318 -2.73 24.08 -9.50
C VAL A 318 -1.64 25.14 -9.39
N PRO A 319 -0.72 25.03 -8.43
CA PRO A 319 0.42 25.93 -8.34
C PRO A 319 1.16 26.10 -9.68
N ASP A 320 1.53 27.32 -10.02
CA ASP A 320 2.12 27.66 -11.32
C ASP A 320 3.38 26.82 -11.59
N ASP A 321 4.26 26.73 -10.59
CA ASP A 321 5.45 25.89 -10.61
C ASP A 321 5.28 24.67 -9.69
N LEU A 322 4.78 23.58 -10.27
CA LEU A 322 4.62 22.29 -9.58
C LEU A 322 5.95 21.75 -9.05
N THR A 323 7.07 22.04 -9.73
CA THR A 323 8.38 21.48 -9.36
C THR A 323 9.02 22.13 -8.13
N ARG A 324 8.48 23.28 -7.69
CA ARG A 324 8.88 23.95 -6.44
C ARG A 324 8.13 23.45 -5.22
N ARG A 325 7.09 22.62 -5.40
CA ARG A 325 6.26 22.13 -4.32
C ARG A 325 6.46 20.63 -4.13
N ALA A 326 6.34 20.20 -2.88
CA ALA A 326 6.32 18.78 -2.54
C ALA A 326 5.02 18.11 -3.00
N GLY A 327 5.05 16.78 -3.05
CA GLY A 327 3.88 15.94 -3.22
C GLY A 327 4.01 14.88 -4.32
N PRO A 328 2.91 14.17 -4.61
CA PRO A 328 2.88 13.01 -5.49
C PRO A 328 3.42 13.31 -6.88
N GLY A 329 4.42 12.54 -7.31
CA GLY A 329 5.03 12.66 -8.63
C GLY A 329 6.13 13.72 -8.77
N ILE A 330 6.37 14.56 -7.75
CA ILE A 330 7.46 15.57 -7.75
C ILE A 330 8.57 15.15 -6.79
N THR A 331 8.23 14.90 -5.53
CA THR A 331 9.18 14.49 -4.47
C THR A 331 9.08 12.99 -4.13
N THR A 332 8.48 12.22 -5.03
CA THR A 332 8.23 10.79 -4.88
C THR A 332 9.22 9.92 -5.64
N VAL A 333 9.28 8.64 -5.29
CA VAL A 333 9.89 7.59 -6.10
C VAL A 333 8.81 6.57 -6.46
N PRO A 334 8.65 6.19 -7.74
CA PRO A 334 7.72 5.15 -8.13
C PRO A 334 7.97 3.86 -7.35
N LEU A 335 6.90 3.27 -6.82
CA LEU A 335 6.97 1.94 -6.22
C LEU A 335 6.94 0.89 -7.32
N THR A 336 8.13 0.57 -7.80
CA THR A 336 8.35 -0.45 -8.81
C THR A 336 8.58 -1.83 -8.18
N PRO A 337 8.63 -2.94 -8.97
CA PRO A 337 8.94 -4.25 -8.41
C PRO A 337 10.29 -4.24 -7.70
N ARG A 338 11.28 -3.54 -8.25
CA ARG A 338 12.61 -3.39 -7.65
C ARG A 338 12.56 -2.60 -6.35
N THR A 339 11.87 -1.46 -6.32
CA THR A 339 11.71 -0.66 -5.08
C THR A 339 11.03 -1.46 -3.98
N VAL A 340 9.92 -2.13 -4.28
CA VAL A 340 9.17 -2.94 -3.29
C VAL A 340 9.97 -4.16 -2.84
N HIS A 341 10.70 -4.80 -3.75
CA HIS A 341 11.63 -5.87 -3.39
C HIS A 341 12.68 -5.38 -2.39
N THR A 342 13.34 -4.24 -2.67
CA THR A 342 14.33 -3.64 -1.77
C THR A 342 13.75 -3.33 -0.39
N ILE A 343 12.56 -2.69 -0.32
CA ILE A 343 11.86 -2.41 0.94
C ILE A 343 11.60 -3.70 1.71
N THR A 344 11.03 -4.70 1.04
CA THR A 344 10.62 -5.96 1.69
C THR A 344 11.83 -6.76 2.19
N MET A 345 12.92 -6.79 1.43
CA MET A 345 14.16 -7.47 1.81
C MET A 345 14.85 -6.78 3.00
N ARG A 346 14.90 -5.45 2.99
CA ARG A 346 15.71 -4.66 3.94
C ARG A 346 14.97 -4.21 5.19
N LEU A 347 13.65 -4.09 5.14
CA LEU A 347 12.83 -3.63 6.27
C LEU A 347 11.87 -4.75 6.72
N PRO A 348 12.34 -5.68 7.56
CA PRO A 348 11.52 -6.80 8.04
C PRO A 348 10.36 -6.35 8.93
N ASN A 349 10.46 -5.19 9.58
CA ASN A 349 9.38 -4.63 10.38
C ASN A 349 8.29 -4.02 9.46
N PRO A 350 7.04 -4.52 9.48
CA PRO A 350 5.96 -4.03 8.61
C PRO A 350 5.71 -2.53 8.73
N LEU A 351 5.82 -1.95 9.93
CA LEU A 351 5.59 -0.53 10.15
C LEU A 351 6.64 0.32 9.45
N ARG A 352 7.92 -0.07 9.57
CA ARG A 352 9.04 0.63 8.92
C ARG A 352 8.96 0.50 7.40
N ALA A 353 8.66 -0.70 6.90
CA ALA A 353 8.47 -0.95 5.47
C ALA A 353 7.35 -0.07 4.89
N ALA A 354 6.20 -0.02 5.56
CA ALA A 354 5.08 0.81 5.14
C ALA A 354 5.36 2.32 5.28
N ALA A 355 6.08 2.74 6.33
CA ALA A 355 6.47 4.13 6.55
C ALA A 355 7.37 4.64 5.42
N VAL A 356 8.38 3.86 5.04
CA VAL A 356 9.25 4.19 3.90
C VAL A 356 8.47 4.17 2.59
N ALA A 357 7.64 3.14 2.35
CA ALA A 357 6.78 3.11 1.16
C ALA A 357 5.88 4.36 1.07
N ALA A 358 5.27 4.76 2.20
CA ALA A 358 4.43 5.94 2.29
C ALA A 358 5.20 7.23 2.02
N LEU A 359 6.42 7.39 2.53
CA LEU A 359 7.28 8.53 2.16
C LEU A 359 7.54 8.57 0.65
N LEU A 360 7.84 7.41 0.05
CA LEU A 360 8.18 7.32 -1.37
C LEU A 360 7.01 7.65 -2.28
N PHE A 361 5.77 7.22 -1.96
CA PHE A 361 4.62 7.47 -2.85
C PHE A 361 3.85 8.75 -2.55
N THR A 362 3.90 9.27 -1.32
CA THR A 362 3.25 10.55 -0.98
C THR A 362 4.13 11.74 -1.32
N GLY A 363 5.45 11.62 -1.09
CA GLY A 363 6.39 12.73 -1.24
C GLY A 363 6.17 13.86 -0.23
N THR A 364 5.35 13.63 0.80
CA THR A 364 5.01 14.65 1.80
C THR A 364 6.06 14.73 2.92
N ALA A 365 5.98 15.78 3.74
CA ALA A 365 6.75 15.94 4.96
C ALA A 365 6.52 14.79 5.95
N THR A 366 7.59 14.37 6.64
CA THR A 366 7.55 13.33 7.68
C THR A 366 6.65 13.72 8.85
N SER A 367 6.60 15.00 9.21
CA SER A 367 5.74 15.55 10.27
C SER A 367 4.26 15.31 9.96
N LEU A 368 3.84 15.58 8.73
CA LEU A 368 2.47 15.33 8.28
C LEU A 368 2.18 13.83 8.24
N LEU A 369 3.10 13.04 7.67
CA LEU A 369 2.92 11.59 7.55
C LEU A 369 2.85 10.90 8.92
N ALA A 370 3.57 11.40 9.93
CA ALA A 370 3.50 10.93 11.31
C ALA A 370 2.10 11.10 11.96
N MET A 371 1.28 12.02 11.45
CA MET A 371 -0.09 12.25 11.92
C MET A 371 -1.09 11.21 11.40
N THR A 372 -0.70 10.39 10.41
CA THR A 372 -1.57 9.36 9.83
C THR A 372 -2.10 8.41 10.89
N GLN A 373 -3.41 8.31 11.01
CA GLN A 373 -4.09 7.38 11.92
C GLN A 373 -4.38 6.04 11.24
N ILE A 374 -4.61 4.99 12.04
CA ILE A 374 -5.04 3.67 11.51
C ILE A 374 -6.35 3.81 10.74
N ALA A 375 -7.31 4.58 11.26
CA ALA A 375 -8.58 4.87 10.59
C ALA A 375 -8.45 5.74 9.32
N GLY A 376 -7.29 6.39 9.14
CA GLY A 376 -7.00 7.19 7.94
C GLY A 376 -6.68 6.33 6.71
N VAL A 377 -6.46 5.03 6.87
CA VAL A 377 -6.27 4.11 5.74
C VAL A 377 -7.52 3.26 5.58
N ASP A 378 -8.07 3.25 4.36
CA ASP A 378 -9.23 2.43 4.05
C ASP A 378 -8.92 0.92 4.15
N GLU A 379 -9.96 0.09 4.25
CA GLU A 379 -9.80 -1.36 4.43
C GLU A 379 -9.02 -2.03 3.28
N GLY A 380 -9.21 -1.53 2.06
CA GLY A 380 -8.50 -2.02 0.87
C GLY A 380 -7.06 -1.50 0.74
N ALA A 381 -6.60 -0.64 1.66
CA ALA A 381 -5.36 0.10 1.56
C ALA A 381 -5.17 0.72 0.15
N THR A 382 -6.22 1.38 -0.34
CA THR A 382 -6.24 2.08 -1.64
C THR A 382 -5.98 3.57 -1.50
N GLN A 383 -6.21 4.15 -0.32
CA GLN A 383 -5.98 5.56 -0.03
C GLN A 383 -5.53 5.79 1.42
N VAL A 384 -4.73 6.84 1.62
CA VAL A 384 -4.38 7.37 2.95
C VAL A 384 -4.97 8.77 3.07
N ALA A 385 -5.72 8.98 4.13
CA ALA A 385 -6.19 10.27 4.61
C ALA A 385 -5.35 10.72 5.80
N ILE A 386 -4.84 11.94 5.71
CA ILE A 386 -4.16 12.62 6.82
C ILE A 386 -5.03 13.79 7.25
N ASP A 387 -5.52 13.71 8.48
CA ASP A 387 -6.30 14.76 9.11
C ASP A 387 -5.37 15.66 9.92
N ARG A 388 -4.92 16.76 9.30
CA ARG A 388 -4.03 17.75 9.91
C ARG A 388 -4.78 18.59 10.94
N ASP A 389 -5.95 19.08 10.56
CA ASP A 389 -6.65 20.15 11.27
C ASP A 389 -7.53 19.62 12.40
N GLY A 390 -8.18 18.47 12.20
CA GLY A 390 -9.02 17.84 13.23
C GLY A 390 -8.25 17.41 14.48
N ARG A 391 -6.92 17.24 14.37
CA ARG A 391 -6.04 16.92 15.50
C ARG A 391 -5.50 18.15 16.23
N ILE A 392 -5.27 19.25 15.51
CA ILE A 392 -4.66 20.48 16.06
C ILE A 392 -5.73 21.42 16.60
N SER A 393 -6.93 21.42 16.02
CA SER A 393 -8.01 22.34 16.37
C SER A 393 -9.34 21.60 16.54
N PRO A 394 -9.59 20.97 17.71
CA PRO A 394 -10.85 20.30 17.99
C PRO A 394 -12.01 21.31 17.93
N GLY A 395 -13.02 21.04 17.10
CA GLY A 395 -14.22 21.89 16.95
C GLY A 395 -14.17 22.91 15.80
N ALA A 396 -13.05 23.01 15.06
CA ALA A 396 -13.01 23.76 13.82
C ALA A 396 -13.90 23.10 12.75
N PRO A 397 -14.47 23.88 11.79
CA PRO A 397 -15.23 23.30 10.69
C PRO A 397 -14.36 22.32 9.90
N PRO A 398 -14.92 21.19 9.43
CA PRO A 398 -14.15 20.17 8.74
C PRO A 398 -13.54 20.74 7.46
N THR A 399 -12.21 20.69 7.37
CA THR A 399 -11.46 21.02 6.17
C THR A 399 -11.25 19.77 5.32
N ALA A 400 -11.03 19.95 4.02
CA ALA A 400 -10.75 18.83 3.13
C ALA A 400 -9.49 18.11 3.61
N ARG A 401 -9.55 16.80 3.77
CA ARG A 401 -8.41 16.00 4.23
C ARG A 401 -7.30 15.97 3.17
N HIS A 402 -6.09 15.70 3.62
CA HIS A 402 -4.97 15.41 2.72
C HIS A 402 -5.10 13.95 2.26
N LEU A 403 -5.46 13.74 0.99
CA LEU A 403 -5.76 12.42 0.44
C LEU A 403 -4.70 11.98 -0.56
N TYR A 404 -4.10 10.83 -0.29
CA TYR A 404 -3.10 10.20 -1.14
C TYR A 404 -3.57 8.85 -1.65
N ALA A 405 -3.39 8.59 -2.93
CA ALA A 405 -3.65 7.27 -3.49
C ALA A 405 -2.49 6.32 -3.16
N ILE A 406 -2.82 5.12 -2.67
CA ILE A 406 -1.82 4.08 -2.40
C ILE A 406 -1.59 3.28 -3.69
N PRO A 407 -0.37 3.29 -4.26
CA PRO A 407 -0.05 2.49 -5.43
C PRO A 407 -0.34 1.01 -5.18
N PRO A 408 -0.84 0.24 -6.18
CA PRO A 408 -1.15 -1.19 -6.02
C PRO A 408 -0.03 -2.02 -5.37
N ARG A 409 1.23 -1.68 -5.67
CA ARG A 409 2.40 -2.38 -5.12
C ARG A 409 2.74 -2.00 -3.67
N ALA A 410 2.23 -0.88 -3.16
CA ALA A 410 2.39 -0.50 -1.74
C ALA A 410 1.32 -1.13 -0.85
N ARG A 411 0.15 -1.51 -1.41
CA ARG A 411 -0.99 -1.98 -0.62
C ARG A 411 -0.65 -3.15 0.31
N PRO A 412 0.10 -4.19 -0.11
CA PRO A 412 0.48 -5.28 0.78
C PRO A 412 1.35 -4.82 1.96
N LEU A 413 2.23 -3.83 1.75
CA LEU A 413 3.07 -3.27 2.81
C LEU A 413 2.21 -2.52 3.84
N LEU A 414 1.27 -1.70 3.37
CA LEU A 414 0.36 -0.94 4.23
C LEU A 414 -0.62 -1.86 4.97
N ALA A 415 -1.16 -2.88 4.29
CA ALA A 415 -1.99 -3.91 4.91
C ALA A 415 -1.23 -4.66 6.03
N ALA A 416 0.05 -4.98 5.81
CA ALA A 416 0.89 -5.62 6.82
C ALA A 416 1.13 -4.70 8.04
N ALA A 417 1.34 -3.39 7.81
CA ALA A 417 1.48 -2.41 8.88
C ALA A 417 0.19 -2.21 9.68
N LEU A 418 -0.97 -2.15 9.02
CA LEU A 418 -2.28 -2.09 9.67
C LEU A 418 -2.53 -3.34 10.52
N ALA A 419 -2.28 -4.52 9.95
CA ALA A 419 -2.37 -5.79 10.65
C ALA A 419 -1.43 -5.85 11.87
N PHE A 420 -0.23 -5.27 11.76
CA PHE A 420 0.74 -5.20 12.84
C PHE A 420 0.27 -4.25 13.96
N ARG A 421 -0.26 -3.07 13.61
CA ARG A 421 -0.84 -2.15 14.61
C ARG A 421 -2.02 -2.75 15.34
N ARG A 422 -2.96 -3.36 14.63
CA ARG A 422 -4.14 -4.00 15.23
C ARG A 422 -3.78 -5.13 16.21
N ARG A 423 -2.64 -5.80 16.00
CA ARG A 423 -2.09 -6.84 16.90
C ARG A 423 -1.18 -6.29 18.00
N THR A 424 -0.91 -4.99 18.01
CA THR A 424 -0.09 -4.37 19.05
C THR A 424 -0.97 -4.06 20.26
N PRO A 425 -0.60 -4.50 21.48
CA PRO A 425 -1.41 -4.25 22.67
C PRO A 425 -1.72 -2.76 22.87
N ARG A 426 -2.92 -2.44 23.38
CA ARG A 426 -3.37 -1.07 23.68
C ARG A 426 -3.45 -0.12 22.47
N THR A 427 -3.74 -0.65 21.28
CA THR A 427 -3.89 0.17 20.06
C THR A 427 -5.36 0.51 19.81
N ALA A 428 -5.70 1.80 19.76
CA ALA A 428 -7.02 2.30 19.35
C ALA A 428 -7.03 2.73 17.87
N PRO A 429 -8.20 2.85 17.20
CA PRO A 429 -8.29 3.30 15.81
C PRO A 429 -7.70 4.69 15.53
N ALA A 430 -7.76 5.59 16.51
CA ALA A 430 -7.17 6.93 16.46
C ALA A 430 -5.65 6.95 16.66
N HIS A 431 -5.03 5.79 16.94
CA HIS A 431 -3.58 5.70 17.13
C HIS A 431 -2.84 5.94 15.81
N GLY A 432 -1.67 6.57 15.90
CA GLY A 432 -0.83 6.85 14.73
C GLY A 432 -0.31 5.56 14.10
N LEU A 433 -0.58 5.36 12.80
CA LEU A 433 -0.10 4.21 12.04
C LEU A 433 1.44 4.17 12.04
N PHE A 434 2.07 5.31 11.83
CA PHE A 434 3.53 5.48 11.79
C PHE A 434 4.13 6.07 13.07
N ALA A 435 3.39 6.00 14.18
CA ALA A 435 3.91 6.47 15.46
C ALA A 435 5.27 5.80 15.79
N ASN A 436 6.27 6.60 16.14
CA ASN A 436 7.65 6.18 16.42
C ASN A 436 8.49 5.72 15.20
N CYS A 437 7.94 5.72 13.97
CA CYS A 437 8.73 5.39 12.77
C CYS A 437 9.61 6.55 12.31
N PHE A 438 9.10 7.78 12.35
CA PHE A 438 9.80 8.97 11.84
C PHE A 438 10.56 9.78 12.91
N GLY A 439 10.68 9.23 14.13
CA GLY A 439 11.06 9.89 15.40
C GLY A 439 12.06 11.06 15.35
N THR A 440 13.23 10.90 15.98
CA THR A 440 14.29 11.92 15.94
C THR A 440 15.08 11.83 14.64
N THR A 441 15.76 12.91 14.23
CA THR A 441 16.58 12.94 13.00
C THR A 441 17.53 11.73 12.88
N PRO A 442 18.28 11.31 13.92
CA PRO A 442 19.15 10.14 13.82
C PRO A 442 18.41 8.82 13.57
N ARG A 443 17.19 8.67 14.10
CA ARG A 443 16.36 7.47 13.86
C ARG A 443 15.83 7.43 12.44
N LEU A 444 15.45 8.60 11.90
CA LEU A 444 15.02 8.72 10.51
C LEU A 444 16.19 8.42 9.57
N GLU A 445 17.38 8.98 9.81
CA GLU A 445 18.58 8.70 9.01
C GLU A 445 18.95 7.20 9.02
N SER A 446 18.91 6.56 10.20
CA SER A 446 19.12 5.12 10.32
C SER A 446 18.06 4.32 9.55
N LEU A 447 16.77 4.69 9.62
CA LEU A 447 15.72 4.03 8.84
C LEU A 447 15.96 4.13 7.33
N ILE A 448 16.40 5.30 6.85
CA ILE A 448 16.67 5.55 5.43
C ILE A 448 17.94 4.79 4.99
N ALA A 449 18.98 4.76 5.82
CA ALA A 449 20.18 3.98 5.60
C ALA A 449 19.90 2.45 5.56
N ASP A 450 18.99 1.98 6.41
CA ASP A 450 18.51 0.60 6.43
C ASP A 450 17.73 0.29 5.14
N ALA A 451 16.83 1.18 4.72
CA ALA A 451 16.09 1.03 3.47
C ALA A 451 17.02 1.02 2.25
N GLY A 452 18.08 1.84 2.28
CA GLY A 452 19.03 2.05 1.18
C GLY A 452 18.36 2.50 -0.12
N LEU A 453 17.35 3.35 0.01
CA LEU A 453 16.66 3.99 -1.09
C LEU A 453 16.84 5.50 -0.96
N ALA A 454 16.99 6.19 -2.09
CA ALA A 454 16.91 7.64 -2.11
C ALA A 454 15.48 8.07 -1.79
N VAL A 455 15.33 9.06 -0.91
CA VAL A 455 14.03 9.59 -0.50
C VAL A 455 14.01 11.10 -0.79
N PRO A 456 13.62 11.51 -2.01
CA PRO A 456 13.74 12.90 -2.46
C PRO A 456 13.03 13.92 -1.55
N THR A 457 11.89 13.54 -0.97
CA THR A 457 11.13 14.39 -0.03
C THR A 457 11.95 14.88 1.16
N LEU A 458 12.99 14.16 1.61
CA LEU A 458 13.82 14.60 2.74
C LEU A 458 14.75 15.76 2.41
N ASN A 459 15.09 15.92 1.12
CA ASN A 459 15.97 16.99 0.64
C ASN A 459 15.18 18.17 0.06
N HIS A 460 13.85 18.03 -0.07
CA HIS A 460 13.00 19.06 -0.64
C HIS A 460 12.42 19.94 0.49
N PRO A 461 12.42 21.28 0.34
CA PRO A 461 11.80 22.16 1.33
C PRO A 461 10.27 21.97 1.37
N HIS A 462 9.69 21.90 2.56
CA HIS A 462 8.24 21.77 2.80
C HIS A 462 7.67 23.09 3.35
N THR A 463 7.81 24.18 2.58
CA THR A 463 7.39 25.52 3.02
C THR A 463 5.88 25.73 2.95
N ASP A 464 5.20 25.02 2.05
CA ASP A 464 3.76 25.08 1.79
C ASP A 464 3.14 23.69 1.75
N ASP A 465 1.82 23.62 1.66
CA ASP A 465 1.11 22.38 1.37
C ASP A 465 1.55 21.78 0.02
N ASP A 466 1.53 20.44 -0.02
CA ASP A 466 1.75 19.67 -1.24
C ASP A 466 0.91 20.21 -2.41
N TRP A 467 1.47 20.17 -3.62
CA TRP A 467 0.87 20.81 -4.79
C TRP A 467 -0.57 20.33 -5.07
N HIS A 468 -0.85 19.04 -4.88
CA HIS A 468 -2.16 18.46 -5.12
C HIS A 468 -3.17 18.84 -4.03
N THR A 469 -2.74 19.03 -2.79
CA THR A 469 -3.60 19.53 -1.69
C THR A 469 -3.93 21.01 -1.87
N ALA A 470 -2.98 21.77 -2.43
CA ALA A 470 -3.18 23.16 -2.82
C ALA A 470 -4.05 23.33 -4.07
N ALA A 471 -4.33 22.24 -4.81
CA ALA A 471 -5.19 22.29 -5.99
C ALA A 471 -6.64 22.66 -5.62
N ARG A 472 -7.31 23.35 -6.54
CA ARG A 472 -8.68 23.80 -6.38
C ARG A 472 -9.46 23.59 -7.68
N GLY A 473 -10.73 23.23 -7.55
CA GLY A 473 -11.64 23.00 -8.67
C GLY A 473 -12.80 23.99 -8.64
N TRP A 474 -13.25 24.42 -9.82
CA TRP A 474 -14.46 25.22 -9.99
C TRP A 474 -15.27 24.72 -11.17
N HIS A 475 -16.59 24.68 -11.01
CA HIS A 475 -17.54 24.56 -12.11
C HIS A 475 -17.66 25.90 -12.82
N LEU A 476 -17.45 25.90 -14.13
CA LEU A 476 -17.61 27.07 -14.98
C LEU A 476 -19.04 27.05 -15.54
N HIS A 477 -19.83 28.08 -15.25
CA HIS A 477 -21.17 28.25 -15.84
C HIS A 477 -21.10 28.94 -17.20
N THR A 478 -20.13 28.54 -18.02
CA THR A 478 -20.10 28.97 -19.42
C THR A 478 -21.08 28.10 -20.20
N PRO A 479 -21.92 28.66 -21.08
CA PRO A 479 -22.74 27.85 -21.96
C PRO A 479 -21.82 26.89 -22.71
N THR A 480 -22.23 25.63 -22.74
CA THR A 480 -21.50 24.52 -23.35
C THR A 480 -20.98 24.97 -24.71
N LEU A 481 -19.66 24.98 -24.91
CA LEU A 481 -19.10 25.22 -26.24
C LEU A 481 -19.79 24.21 -27.18
N PRO A 482 -20.35 24.65 -28.33
CA PRO A 482 -21.02 23.75 -29.24
C PRO A 482 -20.07 22.61 -29.59
N ALA A 483 -20.63 21.39 -29.65
CA ALA A 483 -19.88 20.19 -29.97
C ALA A 483 -18.92 20.45 -31.14
N LEU A 484 -17.73 19.84 -31.08
CA LEU A 484 -16.66 19.93 -32.10
C LEU A 484 -17.09 19.52 -33.53
N ASP A 485 -18.36 19.13 -33.74
CA ASP A 485 -18.97 18.90 -35.05
C ASP A 485 -19.32 20.19 -35.82
N VAL A 486 -19.11 21.39 -35.24
CA VAL A 486 -19.25 22.67 -35.96
C VAL A 486 -17.91 23.41 -36.07
N LEU A 487 -16.87 22.70 -36.53
CA LEU A 487 -15.78 23.35 -37.25
C LEU A 487 -16.13 23.29 -38.74
N PRO A 488 -16.08 24.42 -39.49
CA PRO A 488 -16.16 24.34 -40.94
C PRO A 488 -15.07 23.38 -41.40
N ARG A 489 -15.44 22.38 -42.21
CA ARG A 489 -14.50 21.49 -42.88
C ARG A 489 -13.45 22.36 -43.58
N LEU A 490 -12.29 22.57 -42.96
CA LEU A 490 -11.13 23.12 -43.62
C LEU A 490 -10.84 22.19 -44.80
N GLY A 491 -10.97 22.75 -46.00
CA GLY A 491 -10.94 22.03 -47.25
C GLY A 491 -9.71 21.13 -47.34
N ARG A 492 -9.91 19.95 -47.91
CA ARG A 492 -8.85 19.05 -48.34
C ARG A 492 -7.80 19.85 -49.11
N VAL A 493 -6.61 20.01 -48.55
CA VAL A 493 -5.42 20.29 -49.34
C VAL A 493 -5.15 19.01 -50.14
N ARG A 494 -5.38 19.09 -51.45
CA ARG A 494 -4.99 18.07 -52.43
C ARG A 494 -3.46 18.08 -52.61
N PRO A 495 -2.87 16.96 -53.04
CA PRO A 495 -1.53 16.49 -52.66
C PRO A 495 -0.38 17.40 -53.05
#